data_AF-A0A7C1U704-F1
#
_entry.id   AF-A0A7C1U704-F1
#
_cell.length_a   1.000
_cell.length_b   1.000
_cell.length_c   1.000
_cell.angle_alpha   90.00
_cell.angle_beta   90.00
_cell.angle_gamma   90.00
#
_symmetry.space_group_name_H-M   'P 1'
#
loop_
_entity.id
_entity.type
_entity.pdbx_description
1 polymer ?
#
loop_
_entity_poly.entity_id
_entity_poly.type
_entity_poly.pdbx_seq_one_letter_code
_entity_poly.pdbx_strand_id
1 'polypeptide(L)'
;MIVFTDKAMNVRKRTWEILEVARRGDRVSRILDIAILSLIFLNVIAVIVGSVPSVRARFGSFLDQFELVSVIVFTIEYGSRLWSCTIDSNFRGRIAGRIRFACRPMTVIDLLAILPFYLPFVGIDLRSLRVLRLLRILRVAKIGRYYSSLNLIKQVLGSKKEELILSSGLMGLLLVVSSS
;
A
#
# COMPACT_ATOMS: atom_id res chain seq x y z
N MET A 1 1.48 4.27 -37.91
CA MET A 1 1.11 4.91 -36.63
C MET A 1 0.06 4.15 -35.81
N ILE A 2 -0.71 3.22 -36.38
CA ILE A 2 -1.81 2.50 -35.68
C ILE A 2 -1.31 1.24 -34.92
N VAL A 3 -0.27 0.57 -35.41
CA VAL A 3 0.28 -0.68 -34.81
C VAL A 3 0.98 -0.44 -33.45
N PHE A 4 1.56 0.74 -33.23
CA PHE A 4 2.18 1.08 -31.94
C PHE A 4 1.15 1.27 -30.82
N THR A 5 -0.04 1.77 -31.16
CA THR A 5 -1.15 1.99 -30.22
C THR A 5 -1.72 0.67 -29.71
N ASP A 6 -1.78 -0.34 -30.57
CA ASP A 6 -2.32 -1.67 -30.25
C ASP A 6 -1.42 -2.45 -29.28
N LYS A 7 -0.09 -2.43 -29.55
CA LYS A 7 0.90 -3.06 -28.65
C LYS A 7 0.92 -2.38 -27.28
N ALA A 8 0.85 -1.05 -27.25
CA ALA A 8 0.80 -0.28 -26.01
C ALA A 8 -0.50 -0.54 -25.22
N MET A 9 -1.65 -0.70 -25.89
CA MET A 9 -2.90 -1.09 -25.22
C MET A 9 -2.82 -2.51 -24.64
N ASN A 10 -2.25 -3.47 -25.37
CA ASN A 10 -2.09 -4.85 -24.87
C ASN A 10 -1.12 -4.95 -23.69
N VAL A 11 0.01 -4.25 -23.71
CA VAL A 11 0.96 -4.21 -22.59
C VAL A 11 0.30 -3.60 -21.36
N ARG A 12 -0.36 -2.44 -21.51
CA ARG A 12 -1.05 -1.80 -20.38
C ARG A 12 -2.19 -2.67 -19.83
N LYS A 13 -2.94 -3.37 -20.69
CA LYS A 13 -4.08 -4.22 -20.27
C LYS A 13 -3.58 -5.40 -19.46
N ARG A 14 -2.48 -6.00 -19.90
CA ARG A 14 -1.79 -7.06 -19.16
C ARG A 14 -1.22 -6.55 -17.84
N THR A 15 -0.65 -5.35 -17.79
CA THR A 15 -0.18 -4.75 -16.52
C THR A 15 -1.33 -4.44 -15.55
N TRP A 16 -2.48 -3.99 -16.04
CA TRP A 16 -3.69 -3.78 -15.23
C TRP A 16 -4.26 -5.09 -14.68
N GLU A 17 -4.33 -6.14 -15.51
CA GLU A 17 -4.73 -7.47 -15.07
C GLU A 17 -3.74 -8.05 -14.05
N ILE A 18 -2.44 -7.86 -14.24
CA ILE A 18 -1.42 -8.36 -13.30
C ILE A 18 -1.47 -7.63 -11.95
N LEU A 19 -1.72 -6.31 -11.94
CA LEU A 19 -1.60 -5.47 -10.74
C LEU A 19 -2.92 -5.20 -9.99
N GLU A 20 -4.05 -5.13 -10.68
CA GLU A 20 -5.34 -4.70 -10.11
C GLU A 20 -6.33 -5.87 -10.02
N VAL A 21 -6.47 -6.63 -11.11
CA VAL A 21 -7.36 -7.79 -11.18
C VAL A 21 -6.51 -9.03 -11.12
N ALA A 22 -5.88 -9.30 -9.97
CA ALA A 22 -5.07 -10.51 -9.74
C ALA A 22 -5.93 -11.77 -10.05
N ARG A 23 -5.99 -12.16 -11.32
CA ARG A 23 -6.70 -13.34 -11.78
C ARG A 23 -5.97 -14.51 -11.16
N ARG A 24 -6.67 -15.25 -10.31
CA ARG A 24 -6.20 -16.50 -9.69
C ARG A 24 -5.66 -17.42 -10.80
N GLY A 25 -4.35 -17.39 -11.07
CA GLY A 25 -3.71 -18.20 -12.10
C GLY A 25 -2.44 -17.62 -12.72
N ASP A 26 -2.22 -16.29 -12.69
CA ASP A 26 -1.04 -15.72 -13.37
C ASP A 26 0.23 -15.80 -12.49
N ARG A 27 1.23 -16.55 -12.95
CA ARG A 27 2.47 -16.80 -12.19
C ARG A 27 3.27 -15.52 -11.98
N VAL A 28 3.25 -14.61 -12.95
CA VAL A 28 4.00 -13.34 -12.88
C VAL A 28 3.40 -12.42 -11.81
N SER A 29 2.07 -12.32 -11.77
CA SER A 29 1.36 -11.56 -10.72
C SER A 29 1.70 -12.10 -9.33
N ARG A 30 1.66 -13.43 -9.15
CA ARG A 30 2.01 -14.04 -7.86
C ARG A 30 3.47 -13.79 -7.45
N ILE A 31 4.42 -13.86 -8.38
CA ILE A 31 5.83 -13.61 -8.08
C ILE A 31 6.04 -12.14 -7.66
N LEU A 32 5.41 -11.20 -8.38
CA LEU A 32 5.47 -9.78 -8.03
C LEU A 32 4.84 -9.52 -6.65
N ASP A 33 3.67 -10.10 -6.39
CA ASP A 33 2.99 -9.98 -5.09
C ASP A 33 3.85 -10.50 -3.95
N ILE A 34 4.45 -11.68 -4.11
CA ILE A 34 5.37 -12.26 -3.12
C ILE A 34 6.62 -11.38 -2.96
N ALA A 35 7.22 -10.93 -4.06
CA ALA A 35 8.42 -10.09 -4.02
C ALA A 35 8.17 -8.77 -3.28
N ILE A 36 7.05 -8.09 -3.56
CA ILE A 36 6.67 -6.85 -2.87
C ILE A 36 6.37 -7.14 -1.39
N LEU A 37 5.66 -8.23 -1.09
CA LEU A 37 5.37 -8.60 0.30
C LEU A 37 6.65 -8.91 1.08
N SER A 38 7.57 -9.68 0.50
CA SER A 38 8.90 -9.95 1.08
C SER A 38 9.70 -8.67 1.29
N LEU A 39 9.64 -7.74 0.33
CA LEU A 39 10.32 -6.45 0.45
C LEU A 39 9.73 -5.60 1.58
N ILE A 40 8.41 -5.56 1.74
CA ILE A 40 7.77 -4.87 2.88
C ILE A 40 8.24 -5.50 4.19
N PHE A 41 8.20 -6.83 4.31
CA PHE A 41 8.61 -7.54 5.51
C PHE A 41 10.08 -7.25 5.87
N LEU A 42 10.97 -7.32 4.88
CA LEU A 42 12.38 -7.01 5.09
C LEU A 42 12.59 -5.54 5.47
N ASN A 43 11.78 -4.62 4.94
CA ASN A 43 11.81 -3.20 5.33
C ASN A 43 11.39 -3.00 6.78
N VAL A 44 10.38 -3.73 7.26
CA VAL A 44 9.98 -3.71 8.68
C VAL A 44 11.10 -4.22 9.57
N ILE A 45 11.74 -5.35 9.21
CA ILE A 45 12.90 -5.87 9.94
C ILE A 45 14.02 -4.83 9.96
N ALA A 46 14.34 -4.23 8.82
CA ALA A 46 15.38 -3.20 8.74
C ALA A 46 15.09 -1.99 9.65
N VAL A 47 13.83 -1.56 9.75
CA VAL A 47 13.41 -0.50 10.68
C VAL A 47 13.56 -0.92 12.14
N ILE A 48 13.17 -2.15 12.49
CA ILE A 48 13.32 -2.69 13.86
C ILE A 48 14.80 -2.79 14.22
N VAL A 49 15.61 -3.39 13.37
CA VAL A 49 17.06 -3.52 13.56
C VAL A 49 17.74 -2.14 13.65
N GLY A 50 17.32 -1.20 12.80
CA GLY A 50 17.80 0.19 12.80
C GLY A 50 17.32 1.04 13.97
N SER A 51 16.39 0.55 14.81
CA SER A 51 15.99 1.22 16.05
C SER A 51 17.03 1.08 17.16
N VAL A 52 17.90 0.05 17.07
CA VAL A 52 18.96 -0.20 18.03
C VAL A 52 20.17 0.70 17.71
N PRO A 53 20.60 1.60 18.63
CA PRO A 53 21.67 2.56 18.36
C PRO A 53 23.02 1.92 17.98
N SER A 54 23.37 0.80 18.64
CA SER A 54 24.62 0.08 18.39
C SER A 54 24.67 -0.53 16.99
N VAL A 55 23.54 -1.05 16.49
CA VAL A 55 23.45 -1.59 15.14
C VAL A 55 23.45 -0.48 14.11
N ARG A 56 22.74 0.63 14.37
CA ARG A 56 22.68 1.77 13.46
C ARG A 56 24.05 2.46 13.31
N ALA A 57 24.86 2.52 14.36
CA ALA A 57 26.22 3.05 14.28
C ALA A 57 27.10 2.25 13.30
N ARG A 58 26.88 0.93 13.18
CA ARG A 58 27.69 0.03 12.35
C ARG A 58 27.12 -0.21 10.94
N PHE A 59 25.80 -0.28 10.82
CA PHE A 59 25.09 -0.65 9.58
C PHE A 59 24.17 0.44 9.03
N GLY A 60 24.20 1.66 9.60
CA GLY A 60 23.30 2.76 9.21
C GLY A 60 23.31 3.03 7.70
N SER A 61 24.50 3.10 7.09
CA SER A 61 24.63 3.32 5.64
C SER A 61 23.98 2.22 4.81
N PHE A 62 24.12 0.95 5.21
CA PHE A 62 23.49 -0.18 4.53
C PHE A 62 21.96 -0.13 4.67
N LEU A 63 21.44 0.21 5.85
CA LEU A 63 20.01 0.35 6.10
C LEU A 63 19.41 1.50 5.27
N ASP A 64 20.11 2.61 5.13
CA ASP A 64 19.68 3.77 4.33
C ASP A 64 19.71 3.44 2.82
N GLN A 65 20.72 2.70 2.34
CA GLN A 65 20.77 2.21 0.96
C GLN A 65 19.65 1.20 0.66
N PHE A 66 19.41 0.26 1.58
CA PHE A 66 18.32 -0.70 1.46
C PHE A 66 16.95 0.01 1.44
N GLU A 67 16.79 1.04 2.26
CA GLU A 67 15.60 1.89 2.26
C GLU A 67 15.42 2.57 0.90
N LEU A 68 16.47 3.17 0.34
CA LEU A 68 16.44 3.82 -0.97
C LEU A 68 16.00 2.84 -2.08
N VAL A 69 16.61 1.65 -2.14
CA VAL A 69 16.25 0.62 -3.11
C VAL A 69 14.79 0.21 -2.95
N SER A 70 14.33 0.00 -1.72
CA SER A 70 12.94 -0.38 -1.42
C SER A 70 11.96 0.70 -1.89
N VAL A 71 12.27 1.98 -1.66
CA VAL A 71 11.44 3.10 -2.12
C VAL A 71 11.36 3.14 -3.64
N ILE A 72 12.49 2.99 -4.33
CA ILE A 72 12.51 2.98 -5.80
C ILE A 72 11.59 1.87 -6.34
N VAL A 73 11.68 0.66 -5.79
CA VAL A 73 10.81 -0.46 -6.19
C VAL A 73 9.33 -0.15 -5.94
N PHE A 74 9.00 0.40 -4.76
CA PHE A 74 7.61 0.79 -4.46
C PHE A 74 7.10 1.94 -5.33
N THR A 75 7.95 2.90 -5.67
CA THR A 75 7.61 4.00 -6.58
C THR A 75 7.36 3.48 -7.99
N ILE A 76 8.18 2.56 -8.49
CA ILE A 76 7.97 1.92 -9.80
C ILE A 76 6.66 1.12 -9.81
N GLU A 77 6.39 0.36 -8.75
CA GLU A 77 5.15 -0.41 -8.63
C GLU A 77 3.92 0.51 -8.59
N TYR A 78 3.96 1.60 -7.81
CA TYR A 78 2.90 2.61 -7.76
C TYR A 78 2.70 3.29 -9.12
N GLY A 79 3.79 3.71 -9.78
CA GLY A 79 3.77 4.34 -11.10
C GLY A 79 3.21 3.42 -12.17
N SER A 80 3.56 2.13 -12.12
CA SER A 80 3.04 1.10 -13.03
C SER A 80 1.52 0.93 -12.88
N ARG A 81 0.99 0.97 -11.66
CA ARG A 81 -0.47 0.98 -11.39
C ARG A 81 -1.14 2.23 -11.94
N LEU A 82 -0.57 3.40 -11.66
CA LEU A 82 -1.12 4.69 -12.13
C LEU A 82 -1.09 4.83 -13.67
N TRP A 83 -0.12 4.20 -14.33
CA TRP A 83 -0.08 4.15 -15.79
C TRP A 83 -1.14 3.21 -16.36
N SER A 84 -1.35 2.06 -15.71
CA SER A 84 -2.26 1.00 -16.15
C SER A 84 -3.74 1.33 -15.92
N CYS A 85 -4.06 2.24 -14.99
CA CYS A 85 -5.45 2.61 -14.66
C CYS A 85 -6.23 3.30 -15.79
N THR A 86 -5.54 3.73 -16.85
CA THR A 86 -6.16 4.43 -17.99
C THR A 86 -6.97 3.54 -18.94
N ILE A 87 -7.02 2.23 -18.71
CA ILE A 87 -7.71 1.25 -19.55
C ILE A 87 -9.15 1.01 -19.12
N ASP A 88 -9.42 1.13 -17.82
CA ASP A 88 -10.74 0.87 -17.27
C ASP A 88 -11.70 2.00 -17.68
N SER A 89 -12.87 1.63 -18.23
CA SER A 89 -13.86 2.56 -18.77
C SER A 89 -14.41 3.53 -17.72
N ASN A 90 -14.33 3.19 -16.44
CA ASN A 90 -14.70 4.04 -15.31
C ASN A 90 -13.72 5.20 -15.04
N PHE A 91 -12.49 5.14 -15.57
CA PHE A 91 -11.45 6.16 -15.42
C PHE A 91 -11.09 6.83 -16.76
N ARG A 92 -12.05 6.91 -17.70
CA ARG A 92 -11.90 7.65 -18.96
C ARG A 92 -11.75 9.16 -18.70
N GLY A 93 -10.49 9.57 -18.59
CA GLY A 93 -10.08 10.98 -18.49
C GLY A 93 -8.60 11.04 -18.14
N ARG A 94 -7.80 11.68 -19.00
CA ARG A 94 -6.33 11.72 -18.91
C ARG A 94 -5.80 12.16 -17.53
N ILE A 95 -6.56 13.01 -16.82
CA ILE A 95 -6.21 13.61 -15.53
C ILE A 95 -7.25 13.24 -14.46
N ALA A 96 -8.56 13.44 -14.73
CA ALA A 96 -9.63 13.18 -13.75
C ALA A 96 -9.74 11.69 -13.35
N GLY A 97 -9.51 10.76 -14.29
CA GLY A 97 -9.49 9.32 -13.99
C GLY A 97 -8.31 8.92 -13.10
N ARG A 98 -7.14 9.53 -13.33
CA ARG A 98 -5.94 9.28 -12.52
C ARG A 98 -6.09 9.78 -11.10
N ILE A 99 -6.68 10.97 -10.90
CA ILE A 99 -6.93 11.54 -9.58
C ILE A 99 -7.93 10.66 -8.81
N ARG A 100 -9.02 10.24 -9.45
CA ARG A 100 -9.99 9.33 -8.82
C ARG A 100 -9.37 8.00 -8.41
N PHE A 101 -8.45 7.46 -9.21
CA PHE A 101 -7.70 6.25 -8.87
C PHE A 101 -6.73 6.49 -7.71
N ALA A 102 -6.01 7.62 -7.72
CA ALA A 102 -5.09 8.00 -6.64
C ALA A 102 -5.80 8.20 -5.31
N CYS A 103 -7.05 8.68 -5.31
CA CYS A 103 -7.89 8.83 -4.12
C CYS A 103 -8.51 7.51 -3.60
N ARG A 104 -8.33 6.37 -4.26
CA ARG A 104 -8.80 5.09 -3.70
C ARG A 104 -7.98 4.77 -2.45
N PRO A 105 -8.60 4.35 -1.34
CA PRO A 105 -7.91 4.17 -0.05
C PRO A 105 -6.68 3.26 -0.16
N MET A 106 -6.77 2.23 -0.99
CA MET A 106 -5.68 1.29 -1.21
C MET A 106 -4.50 1.90 -1.99
N THR A 107 -4.77 2.81 -2.92
CA THR A 107 -3.76 3.55 -3.69
C THR A 107 -3.17 4.68 -2.85
N VAL A 108 -3.96 5.30 -1.97
CA VAL A 108 -3.49 6.26 -0.97
C VAL A 108 -2.50 5.61 -0.01
N ILE A 109 -2.77 4.38 0.45
CA ILE A 109 -1.85 3.62 1.32
C ILE A 109 -0.49 3.45 0.65
N ASP A 110 -0.45 3.09 -0.63
CA ASP A 110 0.80 2.95 -1.37
C ASP A 110 1.56 4.28 -1.49
N LEU A 111 0.85 5.39 -1.70
CA LEU A 111 1.46 6.71 -1.72
C LEU A 111 2.03 7.08 -0.34
N LEU A 112 1.26 6.85 0.73
CA LEU A 112 1.68 7.09 2.10
C LEU A 112 2.86 6.21 2.53
N ALA A 113 3.07 5.06 1.90
CA ALA A 113 4.20 4.17 2.15
C ALA A 113 5.54 4.72 1.60
N ILE A 114 5.51 5.44 0.47
CA ILE A 114 6.70 6.05 -0.15
C ILE A 114 6.93 7.49 0.31
N LEU A 115 5.87 8.20 0.70
CA LEU A 115 5.89 9.61 1.08
C LEU A 115 6.95 9.98 2.14
N PRO A 116 7.17 9.20 3.22
CA PRO A 116 8.12 9.58 4.28
C PRO A 116 9.55 9.73 3.79
N PHE A 117 9.91 9.07 2.69
CA PHE A 117 11.22 9.19 2.06
C PHE A 117 11.37 10.48 1.26
N TYR A 118 10.31 10.94 0.60
CA TYR A 118 10.36 12.14 -0.26
C TYR A 118 10.21 13.45 0.52
N LEU A 119 9.48 13.45 1.64
CA LEU A 119 9.18 14.67 2.42
C LEU A 119 10.42 15.47 2.89
N PRO A 120 11.55 14.85 3.29
CA PRO A 120 12.76 15.60 3.63
C PRO A 120 13.33 16.42 2.46
N PHE A 121 13.18 15.95 1.21
CA PHE A 121 13.68 16.65 0.02
C PHE A 121 12.84 17.88 -0.35
N VAL A 122 11.62 17.98 0.17
CA VAL A 122 10.69 19.11 -0.09
C VAL A 122 10.90 20.25 0.93
N GLY A 123 11.86 20.12 1.85
CA GLY A 123 12.19 21.17 2.83
C GLY A 123 11.26 21.17 4.05
N ILE A 124 10.63 20.02 4.36
CA ILE A 124 9.81 19.88 5.57
C ILE A 124 10.70 19.90 6.81
N ASP A 125 10.30 20.73 7.78
CA ASP A 125 11.04 21.11 9.00
C ASP A 125 11.68 19.95 9.78
N LEU A 126 12.77 20.24 10.51
CA LEU A 126 13.50 19.27 11.33
C LEU A 126 12.63 18.62 12.42
N ARG A 127 11.60 19.34 12.89
CA ARG A 127 10.62 18.82 13.86
C ARG A 127 9.75 17.73 13.27
N SER A 128 9.35 17.89 12.03
CA SER A 128 8.57 16.91 11.26
C SER A 128 9.37 15.64 10.99
N LEU A 129 10.71 15.71 10.88
CA LEU A 129 11.55 14.52 10.66
C LEU A 129 11.32 13.42 11.70
N ARG A 130 10.94 13.77 12.94
CA ARG A 130 10.59 12.77 13.97
C ARG A 130 9.30 12.03 13.64
N VAL A 131 8.27 12.75 13.18
CA VAL A 131 7.00 12.17 12.73
C VAL A 131 7.22 11.37 11.44
N LEU A 132 8.05 11.85 10.51
CA LEU A 132 8.37 11.14 9.27
C LEU A 132 8.97 9.75 9.52
N ARG A 133 9.80 9.59 10.57
CA ARG A 133 10.32 8.27 10.96
C ARG A 133 9.21 7.32 11.37
N LEU A 134 8.21 7.80 12.10
CA LEU A 134 7.04 6.99 12.49
C LEU A 134 6.18 6.64 11.28
N LEU A 135 6.02 7.55 10.31
CA LEU A 135 5.25 7.29 9.08
C LEU A 135 5.82 6.14 8.24
N ARG A 136 7.08 5.73 8.43
CA ARG A 136 7.63 4.53 7.78
C ARG A 136 6.84 3.27 8.13
N ILE A 137 6.17 3.21 9.29
CA ILE A 137 5.28 2.10 9.66
C ILE A 137 4.08 1.97 8.71
N LEU A 138 3.68 3.05 8.02
CA LEU A 138 2.59 3.02 7.04
C LEU A 138 2.91 2.11 5.85
N ARG A 139 4.19 1.76 5.60
CA ARG A 139 4.57 0.73 4.63
C ARG A 139 3.94 -0.63 4.94
N VAL A 140 3.72 -0.94 6.22
CA VAL A 140 3.03 -2.16 6.67
C VAL A 140 1.58 -2.17 6.22
N ALA A 141 0.91 -1.03 6.14
CA ALA A 141 -0.47 -0.97 5.68
C ALA A 141 -0.61 -1.48 4.23
N LYS A 142 0.47 -1.44 3.44
CA LYS A 142 0.53 -1.99 2.08
C LYS A 142 0.31 -3.51 2.03
N ILE A 143 0.61 -4.22 3.12
CA ILE A 143 0.33 -5.66 3.30
C ILE A 143 -1.17 -5.94 3.11
N GLY A 144 -2.02 -4.98 3.48
CA GLY A 144 -3.47 -5.07 3.37
C GLY A 144 -3.98 -5.49 1.99
N ARG A 145 -3.23 -5.14 0.94
CA ARG A 145 -3.52 -5.51 -0.45
C ARG A 145 -3.31 -6.98 -0.78
N TYR A 146 -2.22 -7.53 -0.27
CA TYR A 146 -1.72 -8.83 -0.69
C TYR A 146 -2.41 -9.97 0.07
N TYR A 147 -2.92 -9.68 1.27
CA TYR A 147 -3.71 -10.63 2.03
C TYR A 147 -5.16 -10.63 1.55
N SER A 148 -5.47 -11.53 0.62
CA SER A 148 -6.85 -11.80 0.16
C SER A 148 -7.81 -12.08 1.34
N SER A 149 -7.29 -12.62 2.45
CA SER A 149 -8.03 -12.86 3.69
C SER A 149 -8.63 -11.59 4.30
N LEU A 150 -8.03 -10.42 4.12
CA LEU A 150 -8.60 -9.16 4.63
C LEU A 150 -9.85 -8.76 3.86
N ASN A 151 -9.93 -9.09 2.56
CA ASN A 151 -11.16 -8.91 1.79
C ASN A 151 -12.25 -9.87 2.26
N LEU A 152 -11.91 -11.11 2.62
CA LEU A 152 -12.86 -12.05 3.22
C LEU A 152 -13.35 -11.57 4.58
N ILE A 153 -12.45 -11.14 5.46
CA ILE A 153 -12.82 -10.55 6.76
C ILE A 153 -13.72 -9.34 6.55
N LYS A 154 -13.38 -8.44 5.63
CA LYS A 154 -14.21 -7.28 5.29
C LYS A 154 -15.60 -7.68 4.78
N GLN A 155 -15.67 -8.72 3.94
CA GLN A 155 -16.93 -9.23 3.42
C GLN A 155 -17.79 -9.86 4.52
N VAL A 156 -17.18 -10.65 5.41
CA VAL A 156 -17.85 -11.26 6.57
C VAL A 156 -18.34 -10.19 7.54
N LEU A 157 -17.48 -9.22 7.91
CA LEU A 157 -17.84 -8.09 8.77
C LEU A 157 -18.97 -7.25 8.16
N GLY A 158 -18.94 -7.00 6.85
CA GLY A 158 -20.02 -6.31 6.15
C GLY A 158 -21.34 -7.09 6.19
N SER A 159 -21.27 -8.41 5.98
CA SER A 159 -22.43 -9.30 6.00
C SER A 159 -23.01 -9.52 7.40
N LYS A 160 -22.19 -9.30 8.45
CA LYS A 160 -22.55 -9.48 9.87
C LYS A 160 -22.58 -8.17 10.65
N LYS A 161 -22.58 -7.03 9.95
CA LYS A 161 -22.49 -5.70 10.55
C LYS A 161 -23.65 -5.41 11.51
N GLU A 162 -24.87 -5.79 11.13
CA GLU A 162 -26.06 -5.57 11.97
C GLU A 162 -25.99 -6.39 13.25
N GLU A 163 -25.66 -7.69 13.18
CA GLU A 163 -25.46 -8.55 14.35
C GLU A 163 -24.38 -7.99 15.29
N LEU A 164 -23.25 -7.52 14.74
CA LEU A 164 -22.15 -6.95 15.53
C LEU A 164 -22.53 -5.62 16.21
N ILE A 165 -23.28 -4.77 15.53
CA ILE A 165 -23.75 -3.49 16.09
C ILE A 165 -24.71 -3.77 17.24
N LEU A 166 -25.69 -4.66 17.03
CA LEU A 166 -26.66 -5.03 18.05
C LEU A 166 -26.00 -5.67 19.27
N SER A 167 -25.08 -6.62 19.08
CA SER A 167 -24.38 -7.27 20.19
C SER A 167 -23.48 -6.31 20.95
N SER A 168 -22.73 -5.44 20.27
CA SER A 168 -21.87 -4.45 20.94
C SER A 168 -22.69 -3.39 21.68
N GLY A 169 -23.84 -2.98 21.12
CA GLY A 169 -24.75 -2.03 21.75
C GLY A 169 -25.36 -2.59 23.03
N LEU A 170 -25.85 -3.83 22.99
CA LEU A 170 -26.37 -4.54 24.18
C LEU A 170 -25.28 -4.69 25.26
N MET A 171 -24.07 -5.10 24.87
CA MET A 171 -22.96 -5.26 25.80
C MET A 171 -22.54 -3.92 26.42
N GLY A 172 -22.54 -2.83 25.64
CA GLY A 172 -22.31 -1.49 26.15
C GLY A 172 -23.40 -1.03 27.13
N LEU A 173 -24.67 -1.31 26.83
CA LEU A 173 -25.79 -0.97 27.71
C LEU A 173 -25.71 -1.74 29.04
N LEU A 174 -25.40 -3.03 29.00
CA LEU A 174 -25.17 -3.86 30.18
C LEU A 174 -24.00 -3.33 31.03
N LEU A 175 -22.90 -2.90 30.40
CA LEU A 175 -21.77 -2.31 31.12
C LEU A 175 -22.16 -1.01 31.84
N VAL A 176 -22.97 -0.16 31.22
CA VAL A 176 -23.44 1.09 31.84
C VAL A 176 -24.35 0.81 33.03
N VAL A 177 -25.29 -0.12 32.87
CA VAL A 177 -26.21 -0.54 33.95
C VAL A 177 -25.44 -1.20 35.09
N SER A 178 -24.47 -2.05 34.79
CA SER A 178 -23.63 -2.71 35.81
C SER A 178 -22.66 -1.75 36.52
N SER A 179 -22.34 -0.62 35.90
CA SER A 179 -21.44 0.40 36.46
C SER A 179 -22.18 1.44 37.32
N SER A 180 -23.52 1.41 37.35
CA SER A 180 -24.39 2.29 38.16
C SER A 180 -24.79 1.59 39.45
#